data_AF-A0A7V3CXR8-F1
#
_entry.id   AF-A0A7V3CXR8-F1
#
_cell.length_a   1.000
_cell.length_b   1.000
_cell.length_c   1.000
_cell.angle_alpha   90.00
_cell.angle_beta   90.00
_cell.angle_gamma   90.00
#
_symmetry.space_group_name_H-M   'P 1'
#
loop_
_entity.id
_entity.type
_entity.pdbx_description
1 polymer ?
#
loop_
_entity_poly.entity_id
_entity_poly.type
_entity_poly.pdbx_seq_one_letter_code
_entity_poly.pdbx_strand_id
1 'polypeptide(L)'
;RIGLSAAKGIAFGAGLPLIPVPTFNAHALQIAAKLKDGEKFTLLSSASIEDYYLSKYQVHENSFKEISFLQLIEKSLLEKELADDELIFGNAKITNKKIITSFPTAKSIANWAYLFGKDLLTFDYDILEPNYIKQFVGKVKK
;
A
#
# COMPACT_ATOMS: atom_id res chain seq x y z
N ARG A 1 -11.24 3.73 6.82
CA ARG A 1 -12.62 4.18 7.09
C ARG A 1 -12.65 5.62 7.58
N ILE A 2 -12.14 5.94 8.78
CA ILE A 2 -12.17 7.31 9.36
C ILE A 2 -11.63 8.39 8.40
N GLY A 3 -10.40 8.23 7.89
CA GLY A 3 -9.80 9.23 7.00
C GLY A 3 -10.57 9.46 5.70
N LEU A 4 -11.15 8.40 5.13
CA LEU A 4 -11.98 8.51 3.93
C LEU A 4 -13.29 9.26 4.22
N SER A 5 -13.97 8.93 5.31
CA SER A 5 -15.20 9.62 5.73
C SER A 5 -14.97 11.11 5.95
N ALA A 6 -13.86 11.48 6.60
CA ALA A 6 -13.48 12.88 6.79
C ALA A 6 -13.21 13.58 5.45
N ALA A 7 -12.45 12.94 4.54
CA ALA A 7 -12.18 13.49 3.21
C ALA A 7 -13.47 13.70 2.40
N LYS A 8 -14.41 12.74 2.42
CA LYS A 8 -15.73 12.85 1.78
C LYS A 8 -16.52 14.05 2.32
N GLY A 9 -16.59 14.23 3.64
CA GLY A 9 -17.32 15.34 4.23
C GLY A 9 -16.77 16.71 3.81
N ILE A 10 -15.45 16.86 3.82
CA ILE A 10 -14.78 18.09 3.38
C ILE A 10 -15.04 18.34 1.89
N ALA A 11 -14.83 17.32 1.05
CA ALA A 11 -14.99 17.40 -0.39
C ALA A 11 -16.44 17.72 -0.80
N PHE A 12 -17.41 17.03 -0.20
CA PHE A 12 -18.83 17.27 -0.42
C PHE A 12 -19.23 18.70 -0.04
N GLY A 13 -18.84 19.17 1.14
CA GLY A 13 -19.16 20.53 1.59
C GLY A 13 -18.49 21.64 0.75
N ALA A 14 -17.34 21.35 0.13
CA ALA A 14 -16.60 22.29 -0.70
C ALA A 14 -16.89 22.16 -2.21
N GLY A 15 -17.66 21.16 -2.65
CA GLY A 15 -17.88 20.88 -4.07
C GLY A 15 -16.60 20.46 -4.80
N LEU A 16 -15.67 19.77 -4.12
CA LEU A 16 -14.37 19.37 -4.67
C LEU A 16 -14.32 17.86 -4.96
N PRO A 17 -13.73 17.40 -6.08
CA PRO A 17 -13.58 15.98 -6.33
C PRO A 17 -12.57 15.33 -5.37
N LEU A 18 -12.66 14.00 -5.24
CA LEU A 18 -11.66 13.18 -4.56
C LEU A 18 -10.85 12.34 -5.54
N ILE A 19 -9.64 12.00 -5.13
CA ILE A 19 -8.78 11.04 -5.83
C ILE A 19 -8.52 9.86 -4.88
N PRO A 20 -8.96 8.64 -5.20
CA PRO A 20 -8.54 7.45 -4.47
C PRO A 20 -7.06 7.18 -4.71
N VAL A 21 -6.30 7.05 -3.63
CA VAL A 21 -4.86 6.76 -3.69
C VAL A 21 -4.59 5.35 -3.14
N PRO A 22 -4.06 4.41 -3.95
CA PRO A 22 -3.58 3.14 -3.46
C PRO A 22 -2.33 3.35 -2.61
N THR A 23 -2.47 3.17 -1.29
CA THR A 23 -1.42 3.44 -0.30
C THR A 23 -0.09 2.73 -0.60
N PHE A 24 -0.15 1.46 -1.07
CA PHE A 24 1.04 0.69 -1.42
C PHE A 24 1.76 1.27 -2.63
N ASN A 25 1.03 1.68 -3.67
CA ASN A 25 1.61 2.27 -4.87
C ASN A 25 2.24 3.63 -4.57
N ALA A 26 1.58 4.45 -3.74
CA ALA A 26 2.16 5.70 -3.27
C ALA A 26 3.41 5.45 -2.39
N HIS A 27 3.44 4.39 -1.59
CA HIS A 27 4.63 4.03 -0.83
C HIS A 27 5.76 3.53 -1.75
N ALA A 28 5.44 2.71 -2.76
CA ALA A 28 6.38 2.19 -3.74
C ALA A 28 7.06 3.33 -4.51
N LEU A 29 6.30 4.36 -4.91
CA LEU A 29 6.84 5.56 -5.56
C LEU A 29 7.90 6.27 -4.69
N GLN A 30 7.64 6.41 -3.38
CA GLN A 30 8.59 7.02 -2.44
C GLN A 30 9.88 6.21 -2.31
N ILE A 31 9.76 4.88 -2.29
CA ILE A 31 10.92 3.99 -2.14
C ILE A 31 11.73 3.95 -3.44
N ALA A 32 11.06 3.82 -4.58
CA ALA A 32 11.71 3.79 -5.89
C ALA A 32 12.55 5.04 -6.16
N ALA A 33 12.11 6.21 -5.69
CA ALA A 33 12.87 7.47 -5.81
C ALA A 33 14.21 7.48 -5.03
N LYS A 34 14.49 6.47 -4.19
CA LYS A 34 15.72 6.34 -3.39
C LYS A 34 16.59 5.17 -3.80
N LEU A 35 16.11 4.33 -4.71
CA LEU A 35 16.76 3.11 -5.16
C LEU A 35 17.26 3.31 -6.60
N LYS A 36 18.16 2.44 -7.03
CA LYS A 36 18.70 2.44 -8.39
C LYS A 36 17.73 1.77 -9.35
N ASP A 37 17.76 2.18 -10.61
CA ASP A 37 16.96 1.57 -11.66
C ASP A 37 17.22 0.05 -11.76
N GLY A 38 16.16 -0.72 -11.94
CA GLY A 38 16.20 -2.18 -11.99
C GLY A 38 16.22 -2.88 -10.63
N GLU A 39 16.46 -2.18 -9.50
CA GLU A 39 16.43 -2.79 -8.17
C GLU A 39 15.02 -3.28 -7.80
N LYS A 40 14.95 -4.45 -7.15
CA LYS A 40 13.70 -5.03 -6.67
C LYS A 40 13.56 -4.79 -5.18
N PHE A 41 12.34 -4.51 -4.74
CA PHE A 41 12.03 -4.33 -3.33
C PHE A 41 10.61 -4.81 -3.02
N THR A 42 10.40 -5.15 -1.75
CA THR A 42 9.12 -5.66 -1.25
C THR A 42 8.57 -4.75 -0.19
N LEU A 43 7.30 -4.39 -0.34
CA LEU A 43 6.54 -3.70 0.70
C LEU A 43 5.82 -4.71 1.57
N LEU A 44 6.02 -4.60 2.88
CA LEU A 44 5.46 -5.53 3.85
C LEU A 44 4.88 -4.79 5.06
N SER A 45 3.55 -4.86 5.20
CA SER A 45 2.83 -4.24 6.31
C SER A 45 2.14 -5.30 7.16
N SER A 46 2.17 -5.16 8.48
CA SER A 46 1.36 -6.01 9.36
C SER A 46 -0.13 -5.72 9.12
N ALA A 47 -0.92 -6.78 8.88
CA ALA A 47 -2.37 -6.71 8.77
C ALA A 47 -3.05 -7.21 10.05
N SER A 48 -2.48 -8.23 10.69
CA SER A 48 -2.82 -8.69 12.04
C SER A 48 -1.62 -9.40 12.66
N ILE A 49 -1.83 -10.10 13.79
CA ILE A 49 -0.78 -10.89 14.44
C ILE A 49 -0.28 -12.01 13.52
N GLU A 50 -1.17 -12.62 12.74
CA GLU A 50 -0.87 -13.79 11.90
C GLU A 50 -0.83 -13.47 10.40
N ASP A 51 -1.16 -12.24 10.00
CA ASP A 51 -1.28 -11.88 8.58
C ASP A 51 -0.51 -10.62 8.22
N TYR A 52 0.01 -10.60 7.00
CA TYR A 52 0.76 -9.50 6.42
C TYR A 52 0.23 -9.13 5.04
N TYR A 53 0.21 -7.83 4.75
CA TYR A 53 0.04 -7.32 3.39
C TYR A 53 1.40 -7.28 2.70
N LEU A 54 1.52 -7.97 1.56
CA LEU A 54 2.75 -8.06 0.78
C LEU A 54 2.50 -7.61 -0.66
N SER A 55 3.43 -6.86 -1.22
CA SER A 55 3.53 -6.59 -2.66
C SER A 55 4.99 -6.41 -3.07
N LYS A 56 5.32 -6.76 -4.31
CA LYS A 56 6.69 -6.73 -4.84
C LYS A 56 6.78 -5.76 -6.02
N TYR A 57 7.85 -4.98 -6.04
CA TYR A 57 8.07 -3.93 -7.03
C TYR A 57 9.50 -3.98 -7.57
N GLN A 58 9.66 -3.40 -8.76
CA GLN A 58 10.95 -3.11 -9.37
C GLN A 58 11.03 -1.62 -9.69
N VAL A 59 12.16 -0.98 -9.42
CA VAL A 59 12.40 0.39 -9.88
C VAL A 59 12.50 0.40 -11.39
N HIS A 60 11.77 1.30 -12.03
CA HIS A 60 11.84 1.51 -13.47
C HIS A 60 11.65 2.99 -13.79
N GLU A 61 12.65 3.61 -14.43
CA GLU A 61 12.60 4.98 -14.98
C GLU A 61 12.05 6.01 -13.97
N ASN A 62 12.67 6.06 -12.78
CA ASN A 62 12.29 7.00 -11.71
C ASN A 62 10.86 6.79 -11.15
N SER A 63 10.25 5.64 -11.46
CA SER A 63 8.99 5.14 -10.96
C SER A 63 9.16 3.67 -10.54
N PHE A 64 8.07 2.91 -10.49
CA PHE A 64 8.08 1.50 -10.18
C PHE A 64 7.22 0.70 -11.17
N LYS A 65 7.60 -0.57 -11.34
CA LYS A 65 6.79 -1.62 -11.96
C LYS A 65 6.36 -2.62 -10.91
N GLU A 66 5.08 -2.91 -10.85
CA GLU A 66 4.55 -3.94 -9.95
C GLU A 66 4.89 -5.34 -10.50
N ILE A 67 5.60 -6.14 -9.70
CA ILE A 67 5.93 -7.54 -10.01
C ILE A 67 4.83 -8.46 -9.47
N SER A 68 4.35 -8.17 -8.25
CA SER A 68 3.28 -8.92 -7.58
C SER A 68 2.28 -7.93 -7.01
N PHE A 69 1.01 -8.14 -7.35
CA PHE A 69 -0.10 -7.40 -6.75
C PHE A 69 -0.14 -7.54 -5.23
N LEU A 70 -0.77 -6.56 -4.59
CA LEU A 70 -1.04 -6.56 -3.15
C LEU A 70 -1.85 -7.79 -2.74
N GLN A 71 -1.27 -8.60 -1.87
CA GLN A 71 -1.86 -9.84 -1.36
C GLN A 71 -1.78 -9.91 0.17
N LEU A 72 -2.67 -10.70 0.76
CA LEU A 72 -2.65 -11.05 2.18
C LEU A 72 -1.96 -12.41 2.33
N ILE A 73 -0.92 -12.48 3.15
CA ILE A 73 -0.11 -13.68 3.36
C ILE A 73 -0.06 -14.01 4.85
N GLU A 74 -0.27 -15.28 5.18
CA GLU A 74 -0.13 -15.80 6.53
C GLU A 74 1.34 -15.85 6.97
N LYS A 75 1.58 -15.65 8.26
CA LYS A 75 2.91 -15.70 8.88
C LYS A 75 3.67 -16.99 8.58
N SER A 76 2.96 -18.12 8.51
CA SER A 76 3.50 -19.45 8.22
C SER A 76 4.07 -19.59 6.80
N LEU A 77 3.55 -18.82 5.84
CA LEU A 77 3.93 -18.85 4.43
C LEU A 77 4.94 -17.75 4.08
N LEU A 78 5.07 -16.74 4.93
CA LEU A 78 5.89 -15.56 4.68
C LEU A 78 7.37 -15.88 4.42
N GLU A 79 7.94 -16.86 5.12
CA GLU A 79 9.33 -17.26 4.91
C GLU A 79 9.58 -17.88 3.53
N LYS A 80 8.56 -18.51 2.92
CA LYS A 80 8.66 -19.09 1.57
C LYS A 80 8.57 -18.02 0.47
N GLU A 81 7.83 -16.95 0.75
CA GLU A 81 7.56 -15.87 -0.19
C GLU A 81 8.69 -14.83 -0.25
N LEU A 82 9.55 -14.77 0.76
CA LEU A 82 10.62 -13.78 0.88
C LEU A 82 11.99 -14.42 0.62
N ALA A 83 12.70 -13.91 -0.39
CA ALA A 83 14.09 -14.32 -0.64
C ALA A 83 15.03 -13.78 0.46
N ASP A 84 16.18 -14.42 0.66
CA ASP A 84 17.09 -14.09 1.77
C ASP A 84 17.75 -12.71 1.64
N ASP A 85 18.11 -12.31 0.43
CA ASP A 85 18.71 -11.01 0.13
C ASP A 85 17.70 -9.96 -0.37
N GLU A 86 16.41 -10.14 -0.06
CA GLU A 86 15.36 -9.24 -0.54
C GLU A 86 15.34 -7.91 0.23
N LEU A 87 15.29 -6.77 -0.48
CA LEU A 87 15.11 -5.45 0.12
C LEU A 87 13.67 -5.27 0.59
N ILE A 88 13.44 -5.30 1.90
CA ILE A 88 12.10 -5.23 2.48
C ILE A 88 11.88 -3.90 3.20
N PHE A 89 10.77 -3.24 2.90
CA PHE A 89 10.33 -1.97 3.47
C PHE A 89 8.93 -2.12 4.07
N GLY A 90 8.66 -1.50 5.22
CA GLY A 90 7.32 -1.40 5.78
C GLY A 90 7.31 -1.39 7.30
N ASN A 91 6.31 -1.97 7.95
CA ASN A 91 6.19 -1.96 9.42
C ASN A 91 6.04 -3.35 10.05
N ALA A 92 6.12 -4.40 9.24
CA ALA A 92 6.08 -5.76 9.74
C ALA A 92 7.28 -6.05 10.64
N LYS A 93 7.08 -6.93 11.63
CA LYS A 93 8.15 -7.45 12.49
C LYS A 93 8.31 -8.93 12.19
N ILE A 94 9.49 -9.32 11.73
CA ILE A 94 9.89 -10.71 11.46
C ILE A 94 11.24 -10.93 12.15
N THR A 95 11.40 -12.09 12.79
CA THR A 95 12.61 -12.42 13.56
C THR A 95 13.85 -12.63 12.68
N ASN A 96 13.67 -13.18 11.47
CA ASN A 96 14.76 -13.71 10.65
C ASN A 96 15.14 -12.83 9.44
N LYS A 97 14.50 -11.67 9.25
CA LYS A 97 14.79 -10.78 8.11
C LYS A 97 14.85 -9.33 8.53
N LYS A 98 15.76 -8.58 7.92
CA LYS A 98 15.93 -7.14 8.15
C LYS A 98 14.86 -6.38 7.38
N ILE A 99 14.04 -5.61 8.08
CA ILE A 99 13.01 -4.76 7.50
C ILE A 99 13.39 -3.29 7.73
N ILE A 100 13.39 -2.51 6.66
CA ILE A 100 13.59 -1.07 6.74
C ILE A 100 12.25 -0.42 7.07
N THR A 101 12.11 0.00 8.33
CA THR A 101 10.87 0.61 8.81
C THR A 101 10.54 1.86 8.00
N SER A 102 9.39 1.84 7.34
CA SER A 102 8.97 2.95 6.47
C SER A 102 7.46 3.00 6.30
N PHE A 103 6.97 4.22 6.05
CA PHE A 103 5.57 4.52 5.82
C PHE A 103 5.45 5.51 4.65
N PRO A 104 4.33 5.49 3.90
CA PRO A 104 4.08 6.53 2.92
C PRO A 104 3.93 7.89 3.60
N THR A 105 4.70 8.86 3.14
CA THR A 105 4.57 10.24 3.60
C THR A 105 3.40 10.95 2.93
N ALA A 106 2.87 12.00 3.54
CA ALA A 106 1.84 12.85 2.93
C ALA A 106 2.28 13.38 1.55
N LYS A 107 3.55 13.76 1.41
CA LYS A 107 4.15 14.16 0.13
C LYS A 107 4.06 13.04 -0.91
N SER A 108 4.31 11.79 -0.51
CA SER A 108 4.20 10.67 -1.46
C SER A 108 2.77 10.42 -1.92
N ILE A 109 1.79 10.50 -1.00
CA ILE A 109 0.37 10.40 -1.35
C ILE A 109 0.00 11.49 -2.37
N ALA A 110 0.41 12.73 -2.12
CA ALA A 110 0.16 13.86 -3.03
C ALA A 110 0.86 13.68 -4.39
N ASN A 111 2.12 13.27 -4.39
CA ASN A 111 2.88 13.01 -5.62
C ASN A 111 2.22 11.92 -6.47
N TRP A 112 1.80 10.82 -5.84
CA TRP A 112 1.12 9.74 -6.55
C TRP A 112 -0.20 10.24 -7.16
N ALA A 113 -1.01 10.97 -6.39
CA ALA A 113 -2.26 11.55 -6.88
C ALA A 113 -2.04 12.51 -8.05
N TYR A 114 -0.98 13.32 -8.00
CA TYR A 114 -0.64 14.26 -9.07
C TYR A 114 -0.19 13.54 -10.36
N LEU A 115 0.65 12.51 -10.24
CA LEU A 115 1.23 11.82 -11.39
C LEU A 115 0.26 10.82 -12.04
N PHE A 116 -0.53 10.10 -11.23
CA PHE A 116 -1.34 8.97 -11.69
C PHE A 116 -2.85 9.12 -11.42
N GLY A 117 -3.23 10.10 -10.59
CA GLY A 117 -4.59 10.20 -10.07
C GLY A 117 -5.55 11.05 -10.90
N LYS A 118 -5.08 11.70 -11.97
CA LYS A 118 -5.92 12.60 -12.78
C LYS A 118 -7.16 11.90 -13.34
N ASP A 119 -7.00 10.66 -13.81
CA ASP A 119 -8.10 9.88 -14.39
C ASP A 119 -8.98 9.19 -13.32
N LEU A 120 -8.63 9.33 -12.04
CA LEU A 120 -9.34 8.74 -10.91
C LEU A 120 -10.20 9.77 -10.15
N LEU A 121 -10.27 11.01 -10.63
CA LEU A 121 -11.11 12.05 -10.06
C LEU A 121 -12.58 11.61 -10.02
N THR A 122 -13.20 11.72 -8.85
CA THR A 122 -14.61 11.38 -8.67
C THR A 122 -15.33 12.38 -7.78
N PHE A 123 -16.57 12.70 -8.15
CA PHE A 123 -17.55 13.39 -7.31
C PHE A 123 -18.54 12.41 -6.66
N ASP A 124 -18.47 11.13 -7.00
CA ASP A 124 -19.30 10.11 -6.41
C ASP A 124 -18.71 9.68 -5.07
N TYR A 125 -19.07 10.45 -4.04
CA TYR A 125 -18.63 10.17 -2.68
C TYR A 125 -19.31 8.94 -2.10
N ASP A 126 -20.50 8.56 -2.57
CA ASP A 126 -21.29 7.52 -1.94
C ASP A 126 -20.71 6.14 -2.24
N ILE A 127 -20.32 5.89 -3.49
CA ILE A 127 -19.73 4.61 -3.91
C ILE A 127 -18.25 4.44 -3.53
N LEU A 128 -17.57 5.54 -3.15
CA LEU A 128 -16.13 5.51 -2.92
C LEU A 128 -15.81 4.76 -1.61
N GLU A 129 -15.19 3.58 -1.70
CA GLU A 129 -14.84 2.78 -0.52
C GLU A 129 -13.34 2.50 -0.41
N PRO A 130 -12.82 2.21 0.80
CA PRO A 130 -11.47 1.70 0.94
C PRO A 130 -11.31 0.35 0.25
N ASN A 131 -10.13 0.09 -0.32
CA ASN A 131 -9.81 -1.22 -0.85
C ASN A 131 -9.57 -2.23 0.29
N TYR A 132 -10.55 -3.09 0.57
CA TYR A 132 -10.47 -4.12 1.61
C TYR A 132 -9.85 -5.41 1.07
N ILE A 133 -8.54 -5.55 1.22
CA ILE A 133 -7.84 -6.79 0.83
C ILE A 133 -8.09 -7.92 1.85
N LYS A 134 -8.12 -7.61 3.14
CA LYS A 134 -8.51 -8.57 4.18
C LYS A 134 -10.02 -8.52 4.42
N GLN A 135 -10.71 -9.62 4.12
CA GLN A 135 -12.12 -9.77 4.46
C GLN A 135 -12.28 -10.11 5.94
N PHE A 136 -13.24 -9.47 6.60
CA PHE A 136 -13.57 -9.79 7.99
C PHE A 136 -14.38 -11.09 8.02
N VAL A 137 -13.75 -12.18 8.48
CA VAL A 137 -14.45 -13.44 8.72
C VAL A 137 -14.83 -13.49 10.20
N GLY A 138 -16.13 -13.35 10.49
CA GLY A 138 -16.65 -13.53 11.84
C GLY A 138 -16.42 -14.97 12.30
N LYS A 139 -15.72 -15.17 13.41
CA LYS A 139 -15.60 -16.51 14.01
C LYS A 139 -16.96 -16.94 14.54
N VAL A 140 -17.62 -17.87 13.84
CA VAL A 140 -18.79 -18.58 14.38
C VAL A 140 -18.26 -19.53 15.45
N LYS A 141 -18.62 -19.31 16.71
CA LYS A 141 -18.37 -20.29 17.77
C LYS A 141 -19.18 -21.55 17.41
N LYS A 142 -18.49 -22.68 17.19
CA LYS A 142 -19.12 -24.00 17.23
C LYS A 142 -19.42 -24.38 18.67
#